data_AF-A0A1D8S273-F1
#
_entry.id   AF-A0A1D8S273-F1
#
_cell.length_a   1.000
_cell.length_b   1.000
_cell.length_c   1.000
_cell.angle_alpha   90.00
_cell.angle_beta   90.00
_cell.angle_gamma   90.00
#
_symmetry.space_group_name_H-M   'P 1'
#
loop_
_entity.id
_entity.type
_entity.pdbx_description
1 polymer ?
#
loop_
_entity_poly.entity_id
_entity_poly.type
_entity_poly.pdbx_seq_one_letter_code
_entity_poly.pdbx_strand_id
1 'polypeptide(L)'
;MGKTVSKPEYIKYRREDEYGLVYDHENYGYEDATLSTVDERIISCLEYVEDRSAIELEALQDEFSPEVIEVARKKGYIYVT
;
A
#
# COMPACT_ATOMS: atom_id res chain seq x y z
N MET A 1 14.96 -18.01 1.92
CA MET A 1 13.88 -17.38 1.15
C MET A 1 13.43 -16.18 1.95
N GLY A 2 13.70 -14.98 1.44
CA GLY A 2 13.28 -13.73 2.07
C GLY A 2 11.76 -13.55 1.98
N LYS A 3 11.20 -12.72 2.87
CA LYS A 3 9.81 -12.30 2.79
C LYS A 3 9.66 -11.27 1.67
N THR A 4 8.62 -11.39 0.87
CA THR A 4 8.32 -10.51 -0.26
C THR A 4 7.07 -9.69 0.01
N VAL A 5 7.03 -8.47 -0.51
CA VAL A 5 5.93 -7.51 -0.32
C VAL A 5 5.34 -7.14 -1.67
N SER A 6 4.02 -7.19 -1.74
CA SER A 6 3.25 -6.81 -2.94
C SER A 6 2.00 -6.01 -2.55
N LYS A 7 1.48 -5.24 -3.51
CA LYS A 7 0.22 -4.49 -3.40
C LYS A 7 -0.92 -5.31 -4.01
N PRO A 8 -2.08 -5.44 -3.36
CA PRO A 8 -3.23 -6.05 -4.00
C PRO A 8 -3.67 -5.28 -5.25
N GLU A 9 -4.18 -6.00 -6.24
CA GLU A 9 -4.60 -5.44 -7.53
C GLU A 9 -5.84 -4.53 -7.43
N TYR A 10 -6.71 -4.83 -6.45
CA TYR A 10 -7.94 -4.09 -6.14
C TYR A 10 -7.68 -2.81 -5.33
N ILE A 11 -6.46 -2.58 -4.85
CA ILE A 11 -6.08 -1.31 -4.21
C ILE A 11 -5.66 -0.32 -5.30
N LYS A 12 -6.43 0.76 -5.45
CA LYS A 12 -6.06 1.92 -6.27
C LYS A 12 -5.73 3.09 -5.37
N TYR A 13 -4.93 4.03 -5.84
CA TYR A 13 -4.55 5.17 -5.03
C TYR A 13 -4.26 6.40 -5.91
N ARG A 14 -4.31 7.58 -5.30
CA ARG A 14 -3.89 8.84 -5.90
C ARG A 14 -3.15 9.70 -4.88
N ARG A 15 -2.18 10.46 -5.36
CA ARG A 15 -1.44 11.46 -4.60
C ARG A 15 -2.13 12.81 -4.72
N GLU A 16 -2.30 13.49 -3.60
CA GLU A 16 -2.74 14.88 -3.51
C GLU A 16 -1.60 15.71 -2.88
N ASP A 17 -1.70 17.04 -2.85
CA ASP A 17 -0.61 17.93 -2.39
C ASP A 17 -0.17 17.68 -0.94
N GLU A 18 -1.11 17.41 -0.02
CA GLU A 18 -0.83 17.28 1.43
C GLU A 18 -1.17 15.89 1.98
N TYR A 19 -1.77 15.01 1.17
CA TYR A 19 -2.24 13.70 1.60
C TYR A 19 -2.39 12.73 0.43
N GLY A 20 -2.72 11.48 0.76
CA GLY A 20 -3.05 10.45 -0.20
C GLY A 20 -4.49 9.99 -0.10
N LEU A 21 -5.00 9.43 -1.18
CA LEU A 21 -6.28 8.73 -1.18
C LEU A 21 -6.08 7.30 -1.66
N VAL A 22 -6.62 6.36 -0.91
CA VAL A 22 -6.63 4.93 -1.24
C VAL A 22 -8.08 4.48 -1.44
N TYR A 23 -8.31 3.83 -2.56
CA TYR A 23 -9.56 3.20 -2.94
C TYR A 23 -9.39 1.69 -2.79
N ASP A 24 -10.18 1.12 -1.87
CA ASP A 24 -10.28 -0.32 -1.69
C ASP A 24 -11.49 -0.85 -2.45
N HIS A 25 -11.22 -1.65 -3.49
CA HIS A 25 -12.22 -2.27 -4.34
C HIS A 25 -12.39 -3.77 -4.07
N GLU A 26 -11.91 -4.30 -2.94
CA GLU A 26 -12.00 -5.74 -2.64
C GLU A 26 -13.41 -6.31 -2.81
N ASN A 27 -14.43 -5.55 -2.39
CA ASN A 27 -15.84 -5.94 -2.46
C ASN A 27 -16.64 -5.15 -3.52
N TYR A 28 -15.95 -4.46 -4.45
CA TYR A 28 -16.60 -3.63 -5.45
C TYR A 28 -17.50 -4.46 -6.37
N GLY A 29 -18.81 -4.18 -6.33
CA GLY A 29 -19.85 -4.96 -7.03
C GLY A 29 -20.83 -5.67 -6.09
N TYR A 30 -20.44 -5.88 -4.83
CA TYR A 30 -21.33 -6.23 -3.73
C TYR A 30 -21.53 -5.06 -2.76
N GLU A 31 -20.47 -4.28 -2.54
CA GLU A 31 -20.45 -3.05 -1.74
C GLU A 31 -19.78 -1.92 -2.53
N ASP A 32 -20.00 -0.67 -2.11
CA ASP A 32 -19.29 0.49 -2.63
C ASP A 32 -17.80 0.43 -2.27
N ALA A 33 -16.94 1.00 -3.13
CA ALA A 33 -15.52 1.10 -2.86
C ALA A 33 -15.27 1.95 -1.60
N THR A 34 -14.39 1.47 -0.71
CA THR A 34 -14.02 2.24 0.48
C THR A 34 -12.94 3.25 0.12
N LEU A 35 -13.23 4.53 0.32
CA LEU A 35 -12.27 5.62 0.15
C LEU A 35 -11.66 6.01 1.50
N SER A 36 -10.34 5.98 1.59
CA SER A 36 -9.59 6.38 2.79
C SER A 36 -8.59 7.48 2.49
N THR A 37 -8.60 8.55 3.30
CA THR A 37 -7.52 9.54 3.33
C THR A 37 -6.36 9.01 4.15
N VAL A 38 -5.16 9.07 3.59
CA VAL A 38 -3.92 8.54 4.17
C VAL A 38 -2.82 9.59 4.13
N ASP A 39 -1.79 9.37 4.92
CA ASP A 39 -0.57 10.17 4.87
C ASP A 39 0.17 9.96 3.52
N GLU A 40 0.84 10.98 2.99
CA GLU A 40 1.59 10.91 1.74
C GLU A 40 2.68 9.82 1.74
N ARG A 41 3.21 9.46 2.92
CA ARG A 41 4.19 8.39 3.08
C ARG A 41 3.61 7.02 2.72
N ILE A 42 2.31 6.82 2.93
CA ILE A 42 1.62 5.59 2.52
C ILE A 42 1.55 5.51 0.98
N ILE A 43 1.27 6.62 0.30
CA ILE A 43 1.27 6.66 -1.17
C ILE A 43 2.66 6.38 -1.71
N SER A 44 3.68 7.02 -1.13
CA SER A 44 5.08 6.78 -1.50
C SER A 44 5.47 5.30 -1.37
N CYS A 45 5.01 4.64 -0.30
CA CYS A 45 5.20 3.21 -0.09
C CYS A 45 4.49 2.36 -1.17
N LEU A 46 3.26 2.70 -1.53
CA LEU A 46 2.50 1.98 -2.56
C LEU A 46 3.11 2.14 -3.95
N GLU A 47 3.55 3.35 -4.32
CA GLU A 47 4.26 3.62 -5.58
C GLU A 47 5.55 2.82 -5.66
N TYR A 48 6.32 2.78 -4.56
CA TYR A 48 7.59 2.05 -4.50
C TYR A 48 7.42 0.54 -4.69
N VAL A 49 6.37 -0.05 -4.12
CA VAL A 49 6.02 -1.46 -4.27
C VAL A 49 5.45 -1.76 -5.66
N GLU A 50 4.61 -0.88 -6.21
CA GLU A 50 3.97 -1.07 -7.52
C GLU A 50 4.99 -1.07 -8.66
N ASP A 51 5.95 -0.14 -8.66
CA ASP A 51 7.01 -0.05 -9.67
C ASP A 51 7.86 -1.33 -9.78
N ARG A 52 7.99 -2.07 -8.67
CA ARG A 52 8.84 -3.27 -8.57
C ARG A 52 8.07 -4.58 -8.70
N SER A 53 6.73 -4.55 -8.75
CA SER A 53 5.81 -5.71 -8.74
C SER A 53 5.86 -6.62 -7.49
N ALA A 54 7.05 -6.93 -6.98
CA ALA A 54 7.30 -7.55 -5.69
C ALA A 54 8.70 -7.15 -5.21
N ILE A 55 8.81 -6.74 -3.95
CA ILE A 55 10.10 -6.35 -3.34
C ILE A 55 10.36 -7.16 -2.08
N GLU A 56 11.62 -7.43 -1.75
CA GLU A 56 11.99 -7.99 -0.45
C GLU A 56 11.61 -7.04 0.69
N LEU A 57 11.09 -7.60 1.78
CA LEU A 57 10.68 -6.84 2.96
C LEU A 57 11.83 -6.01 3.55
N GLU A 58 13.06 -6.55 3.53
CA GLU A 58 14.25 -5.86 4.03
C GLU A 58 14.54 -4.59 3.23
N ALA A 59 14.42 -4.64 1.90
CA ALA A 59 14.59 -3.46 1.06
C ALA A 59 13.48 -2.42 1.25
N LEU A 60 12.25 -2.86 1.58
CA LEU A 60 11.18 -1.93 1.95
C LEU A 60 11.44 -1.27 3.32
N GLN A 61 12.03 -2.01 4.27
CA GLN A 61 12.38 -1.53 5.60
C GLN A 61 13.58 -0.57 5.61
N ASP A 62 14.44 -0.63 4.60
CA ASP A 62 15.53 0.33 4.40
C ASP A 62 15.01 1.69 3.93
N GLU A 63 14.00 1.68 3.05
CA GLU A 63 13.41 2.90 2.47
C GLU A 63 12.32 3.53 3.36
N PHE A 64 11.51 2.72 4.06
CA PHE A 64 10.36 3.19 4.83
C PHE A 64 10.46 2.83 6.31
N SER A 65 9.98 3.75 7.15
CA SER A 65 9.86 3.52 8.59
C SER A 65 8.93 2.33 8.88
N PRO A 66 9.20 1.54 9.93
CA PRO A 66 8.40 0.36 10.28
C PRO A 66 6.93 0.69 10.56
N GLU A 67 6.65 1.89 11.08
CA GLU A 67 5.28 2.40 11.30
C GLU A 67 4.48 2.50 9.98
N VAL A 68 5.09 3.03 8.92
CA VAL A 68 4.44 3.18 7.60
C VAL A 68 4.10 1.82 7.01
N ILE A 69 5.05 0.88 7.09
CA ILE A 69 4.88 -0.50 6.61
C ILE A 69 3.80 -1.23 7.41
N GLU A 70 3.79 -1.07 8.74
CA GLU A 70 2.80 -1.69 9.61
C GLU A 70 1.39 -1.15 9.33
N VAL A 71 1.24 0.18 9.17
CA VAL A 71 -0.04 0.80 8.82
C VAL A 71 -0.52 0.31 7.46
N ALA A 72 0.33 0.33 6.43
CA ALA A 72 -0.02 -0.14 5.09
C ALA A 72 -0.46 -1.61 5.10
N ARG A 73 0.26 -2.46 5.84
CA ARG A 73 -0.09 -3.88 5.99
C ARG A 73 -1.39 -4.08 6.76
N LYS A 74 -1.57 -3.40 7.90
CA LYS A 74 -2.76 -3.53 8.75
C LYS A 74 -4.03 -3.06 8.04
N LYS A 75 -3.90 -2.08 7.16
CA LYS A 75 -4.97 -1.57 6.31
C LYS A 75 -5.23 -2.42 5.05
N GLY A 76 -4.43 -3.47 4.82
CA GLY A 76 -4.56 -4.32 3.63
C GLY A 76 -4.05 -3.69 2.34
N TYR A 77 -3.32 -2.57 2.41
CA TYR A 77 -2.78 -1.91 1.21
C TYR A 77 -1.57 -2.65 0.63
N ILE A 78 -0.89 -3.44 1.45
CA ILE A 78 0.19 -4.35 1.06
C ILE A 78 0.05 -5.67 1.81
N TYR A 79 0.59 -6.74 1.25
CA TYR A 79 0.71 -8.04 1.90
C TYR A 79 2.13 -8.58 1.81
N VAL A 80 2.47 -9.47 2.73
CA VAL A 80 3.79 -10.10 2.82
C VAL A 80 3.67 -11.60 2.61
N THR A 81 4.39 -12.14 1.63
CA THR A 81 4.46 -13.56 1.28
C THR A 81 5.81 -14.18 1.59
#